data_AF-A0A7Z9WPI9-F1
#
_entry.id   AF-A0A7Z9WPI9-F1
#
_cell.length_a   1.000
_cell.length_b   1.000
_cell.length_c   1.000
_cell.angle_alpha   90.00
_cell.angle_beta   90.00
_cell.angle_gamma   90.00
#
_symmetry.space_group_name_H-M   'P 1'
#
loop_
_entity.id
_entity.type
_entity.pdbx_description
1 polymer ?
#
loop_
_entity_poly.entity_id
_entity_poly.type
_entity_poly.pdbx_seq_one_letter_code
_entity_poly.pdbx_strand_id
1 'polypeptide(L)'
;MEVQLELDALDRKANAVFGGKVVRKDLVRKVKVGANVPVYVLEYLLGKYCATDDPQAVEVGLRLVNDTLADNFVRPDEAMKAQSRVKEQGRHRFIDKVKVRLDETKYWAELVNFGHRYVHVPDHFVRKYERLLEGGVWAQVGM
;
A
#
# COMPACT_ATOMS: atom_id res chain seq x y z
N MET A 1 26.37 -15.15 2.31
CA MET A 1 27.10 -14.21 1.43
C MET A 1 26.05 -13.24 0.89
N GLU A 2 25.96 -12.02 1.44
CA GLU A 2 25.10 -11.00 0.83
C GLU A 2 25.72 -10.62 -0.51
N VAL A 3 25.02 -10.94 -1.60
CA VAL A 3 25.41 -10.44 -2.92
C VAL A 3 25.09 -8.95 -2.91
N GLN A 4 26.12 -8.10 -2.85
CA GLN A 4 25.96 -6.69 -3.16
C GLN A 4 25.62 -6.59 -4.65
N LEU A 5 24.37 -6.23 -4.94
CA LEU A 5 23.92 -5.92 -6.28
C LEU A 5 24.55 -4.61 -6.72
N GLU A 6 25.49 -4.70 -7.66
CA GLU A 6 26.07 -3.54 -8.31
C GLU A 6 25.14 -3.07 -9.44
N LEU A 7 24.77 -1.79 -9.43
CA LEU A 7 23.87 -1.22 -10.44
C LEU A 7 24.62 -1.00 -11.74
N ASP A 8 24.10 -1.59 -12.82
CA ASP A 8 24.68 -1.43 -14.14
C ASP A 8 24.31 -0.09 -14.80
N ALA A 9 24.75 0.12 -16.04
CA ALA A 9 24.46 1.36 -16.77
C ALA A 9 22.96 1.54 -17.09
N LEU A 10 22.22 0.45 -17.31
CA LEU A 10 20.79 0.48 -17.56
C LEU A 10 20.02 0.81 -16.29
N ASP A 11 20.39 0.22 -15.15
CA ASP A 11 19.79 0.49 -13.85
C ASP A 11 19.89 1.96 -13.47
N ARG A 12 21.09 2.55 -13.61
CA ARG A 12 21.32 3.98 -13.34
C ARG A 12 20.50 4.87 -14.26
N LYS A 13 20.46 4.55 -15.56
CA LYS A 13 19.67 5.30 -16.54
C LYS A 13 18.17 5.20 -16.25
N ALA A 14 17.70 4.01 -15.86
CA ALA A 14 16.31 3.78 -15.51
C ALA A 14 15.91 4.58 -14.26
N ASN A 15 16.74 4.56 -13.21
CA ASN A 15 16.50 5.35 -11.99
C ASN A 15 16.48 6.86 -12.29
N ALA A 16 17.41 7.34 -13.15
CA ALA A 16 17.49 8.76 -13.49
C ALA A 16 16.28 9.27 -14.32
N VAL A 17 15.78 8.46 -15.26
CA VAL A 17 14.70 8.87 -16.19
C VAL A 17 13.31 8.53 -15.66
N PHE A 18 13.19 7.42 -14.92
CA PHE A 18 11.91 6.83 -14.50
C PHE A 18 11.79 6.74 -12.98
N GLY A 19 12.26 7.77 -12.27
CA GLY A 19 12.13 7.89 -10.81
C GLY A 19 10.71 7.56 -10.34
N GLY A 20 10.61 6.60 -9.41
CA GLY A 20 9.35 6.12 -8.83
C GLY A 20 8.53 5.18 -9.71
N LYS A 21 9.05 4.81 -10.89
CA LYS A 21 8.53 3.74 -11.75
C LYS A 21 9.46 2.52 -11.81
N VAL A 22 10.71 2.68 -11.34
CA VAL A 22 11.68 1.60 -11.17
C VAL A 22 11.66 1.13 -9.72
N VAL A 23 11.64 -0.18 -9.51
CA VAL A 23 11.57 -0.78 -8.17
C VAL A 23 12.66 -1.83 -8.02
N ARG A 24 13.51 -1.64 -7.02
CA ARG A 24 14.56 -2.58 -6.61
C ARG A 24 13.97 -3.84 -5.97
N LYS A 25 14.02 -4.97 -6.67
CA LYS A 25 13.42 -6.24 -6.22
C LYS A 25 14.12 -6.86 -5.00
N ASP A 26 15.39 -6.55 -4.77
CA ASP A 26 16.11 -6.95 -3.57
C ASP A 26 15.52 -6.29 -2.32
N LEU A 27 15.13 -5.01 -2.41
CA LEU A 27 14.47 -4.30 -1.31
C LEU A 27 13.07 -4.87 -1.02
N VAL A 28 12.33 -5.27 -2.07
CA VAL A 28 11.02 -5.94 -1.91
C VAL A 28 11.15 -7.20 -1.06
N ARG A 29 12.19 -8.01 -1.30
CA ARG A 29 12.45 -9.23 -0.54
C ARG A 29 12.77 -8.93 0.92
N LYS A 30 13.51 -7.85 1.21
CA LYS A 30 13.82 -7.41 2.57
C LYS A 30 12.56 -7.01 3.36
N VAL A 31 11.63 -6.28 2.74
CA VAL A 31 10.40 -5.82 3.41
C VAL A 31 9.36 -6.95 3.59
N LYS A 32 9.29 -7.90 2.65
CA LYS A 32 8.27 -8.98 2.64
C LYS A 32 8.27 -9.84 3.91
N VAL A 33 9.40 -9.97 4.60
CA VAL A 33 9.55 -10.87 5.77
C VAL A 33 8.66 -10.44 6.96
N GLY A 34 8.23 -9.17 7.02
CA GLY A 34 7.45 -8.64 8.16
C GLY A 34 5.94 -8.45 7.94
N ALA A 35 5.44 -8.52 6.70
CA ALA A 35 4.08 -8.11 6.38
C ALA A 35 3.37 -9.07 5.42
N ASN A 36 2.16 -9.51 5.78
CA ASN A 36 1.29 -10.30 4.89
C ASN A 36 0.55 -9.38 3.90
N VAL A 37 1.33 -8.62 3.14
CA VAL A 37 0.86 -7.60 2.19
C VAL A 37 1.23 -8.07 0.78
N PRO A 38 0.33 -7.95 -0.22
CA PRO A 38 0.66 -8.33 -1.58
C PRO A 38 1.89 -7.59 -2.12
N VAL A 39 2.72 -8.31 -2.87
CA VAL A 39 4.03 -7.83 -3.34
C VAL A 39 3.92 -6.49 -4.08
N TYR A 40 2.91 -6.30 -4.92
CA TYR A 40 2.74 -5.05 -5.68
C TYR A 40 2.45 -3.83 -4.79
N VAL A 41 1.90 -4.01 -3.59
CA VAL A 41 1.71 -2.92 -2.62
C VAL A 41 3.06 -2.53 -2.03
N LEU A 42 3.92 -3.51 -1.70
CA LEU A 42 5.29 -3.26 -1.25
C LEU A 42 6.09 -2.57 -2.36
N GLU A 43 5.95 -3.01 -3.60
CA GLU A 43 6.58 -2.38 -4.76
C GLU A 43 6.13 -0.94 -4.96
N TYR A 44 4.84 -0.64 -4.77
CA TYR A 44 4.33 0.72 -4.82
C TYR A 44 4.96 1.60 -3.72
N LEU A 45 5.03 1.11 -2.48
CA LEU A 45 5.64 1.86 -1.37
C LEU A 45 7.14 2.09 -1.59
N LEU A 46 7.86 1.07 -2.07
CA LEU A 46 9.28 1.17 -2.41
C LEU A 46 9.51 2.10 -3.61
N GLY A 47 8.67 2.05 -4.64
CA GLY A 47 8.71 3.01 -5.73
C GLY A 47 8.44 4.43 -5.26
N LYS A 48 7.62 4.62 -4.22
CA LYS A 48 7.35 5.95 -3.66
C LYS A 48 8.51 6.50 -2.82
N TYR A 49 9.15 5.67 -1.99
CA TYR A 49 10.12 6.13 -0.98
C TYR A 49 11.57 5.76 -1.27
N CYS A 50 11.84 4.81 -2.17
CA CYS A 50 13.17 4.31 -2.51
C CYS A 50 13.49 4.46 -4.01
N ALA A 51 12.97 5.51 -4.65
CA ALA A 51 13.19 5.85 -6.06
C ALA A 51 14.57 6.49 -6.32
N THR A 52 15.63 5.93 -5.75
CA THR A 52 16.98 6.46 -5.80
C THR A 52 18.00 5.34 -5.63
N ASP A 53 19.21 5.53 -6.14
CA ASP A 53 20.35 4.65 -5.94
C ASP A 53 21.31 5.12 -4.83
N ASP A 54 21.08 6.30 -4.25
CA ASP A 54 21.82 6.78 -3.08
C ASP A 54 21.56 5.87 -1.86
N PRO A 55 22.59 5.20 -1.30
CA PRO A 55 22.41 4.25 -0.20
C PRO A 55 21.77 4.87 1.05
N GLN A 56 22.11 6.12 1.38
CA GLN A 56 21.56 6.79 2.58
C GLN A 56 20.06 7.09 2.40
N ALA A 57 19.67 7.65 1.26
CA ALA A 57 18.27 7.89 0.94
C ALA A 57 17.47 6.58 0.85
N VAL A 58 18.04 5.50 0.33
CA VAL A 58 17.41 4.17 0.32
C VAL A 58 17.16 3.67 1.74
N GLU A 59 18.11 3.84 2.66
CA GLU A 59 17.93 3.42 4.06
C GLU A 59 16.80 4.21 4.74
N VAL A 60 16.76 5.53 4.55
CA VAL A 60 15.67 6.39 5.04
C VAL A 60 14.33 5.96 4.43
N GLY A 61 14.30 5.70 3.13
CA GLY A 61 13.10 5.24 2.42
C GLY A 61 12.58 3.91 2.97
N LEU A 62 13.47 2.96 3.27
CA LEU A 62 13.09 1.68 3.89
C LEU A 62 12.47 1.88 5.27
N ARG A 63 12.99 2.79 6.09
CA ARG A 63 12.38 3.12 7.40
C ARG A 63 10.97 3.65 7.21
N LEU A 64 10.77 4.62 6.31
CA LEU A 64 9.45 5.17 5.99
C LEU A 64 8.46 4.11 5.49
N VAL A 65 8.92 3.14 4.68
CA VAL A 65 8.08 2.02 4.22
C VAL A 65 7.65 1.16 5.41
N ASN A 66 8.59 0.78 6.28
CA ASN A 66 8.30 -0.05 7.44
C ASN A 66 7.36 0.65 8.42
N ASP A 67 7.59 1.93 8.71
CA ASP A 67 6.72 2.75 9.57
C ASP A 67 5.32 2.88 8.97
N THR A 68 5.25 3.15 7.65
CA THR A 68 3.96 3.21 6.93
C THR A 68 3.19 1.90 7.04
N LEU A 69 3.86 0.75 6.91
CA LEU A 69 3.24 -0.56 7.06
C LEU A 69 2.82 -0.81 8.51
N ALA A 70 3.68 -0.55 9.49
CA ALA A 70 3.40 -0.78 10.91
C ALA A 70 2.20 0.04 11.40
N ASP A 71 2.08 1.30 10.95
CA ASP A 71 1.05 2.22 11.42
C ASP A 71 -0.27 2.08 10.68
N ASN A 72 -0.24 1.76 9.39
CA ASN A 72 -1.42 1.86 8.52
C ASN A 72 -1.91 0.50 8.01
N PHE A 73 -1.09 -0.56 7.99
CA PHE A 73 -1.59 -1.87 7.53
C PHE A 73 -2.38 -2.58 8.63
N VAL A 74 -3.62 -2.96 8.34
CA VAL A 74 -4.45 -3.77 9.24
C VAL A 74 -4.33 -5.22 8.83
N ARG A 75 -4.01 -6.09 9.78
CA ARG A 75 -4.18 -7.53 9.59
C ARG A 75 -5.63 -7.92 9.89
N PRO A 76 -6.25 -8.84 9.14
CA PRO A 76 -7.66 -9.21 9.34
C PRO A 76 -8.01 -9.64 10.78
N ASP A 77 -7.08 -10.26 11.50
CA ASP A 77 -7.20 -10.67 12.90
C ASP A 77 -7.15 -9.48 13.89
N GLU A 78 -6.65 -8.32 13.47
CA GLU A 78 -6.57 -7.09 14.26
C GLU A 78 -7.67 -6.07 13.91
N ALA A 79 -8.66 -6.45 13.10
CA ALA A 79 -9.73 -5.56 12.63
C ALA A 79 -10.44 -4.79 13.76
N MET A 80 -10.78 -5.46 14.86
CA MET A 80 -11.46 -4.83 16.01
C MET A 80 -10.59 -3.77 16.70
N LYS A 81 -9.28 -4.02 16.80
CA LYS A 81 -8.32 -3.06 17.35
C LYS A 81 -8.19 -1.84 16.44
N ALA A 82 -8.18 -2.04 15.13
CA ALA A 82 -8.17 -0.95 14.14
C ALA A 82 -9.44 -0.10 14.23
N GLN A 83 -10.61 -0.71 14.36
CA GLN A 83 -11.88 0.00 14.55
C GLN A 83 -11.92 0.80 15.87
N SER A 84 -11.45 0.21 16.98
CA SER A 84 -11.35 0.93 18.27
C SER A 84 -10.44 2.16 18.14
N ARG A 85 -9.32 2.05 17.42
CA ARG A 85 -8.40 3.17 17.18
C ARG A 85 -9.10 4.33 16.46
N VAL A 86 -9.87 4.06 15.41
CA VAL A 86 -10.63 5.11 14.70
C VAL A 86 -11.65 5.75 15.63
N LYS A 87 -12.35 4.94 16.43
CA LYS A 87 -13.34 5.44 17.39
C LYS A 87 -12.72 6.38 18.44
N GLU A 88 -11.53 6.05 18.94
CA GLU A 88 -10.83 6.82 19.97
C GLU A 88 -10.13 8.08 19.41
N GLN A 89 -9.52 7.96 18.23
CA GLN A 89 -8.71 9.03 17.63
C GLN A 89 -9.51 9.92 16.66
N GLY A 90 -10.74 9.52 16.31
CA GLY A 90 -11.62 10.20 15.37
C GLY A 90 -11.23 10.03 13.90
N ARG A 91 -9.94 9.84 13.59
CA ARG A 91 -9.46 9.56 12.23
C ARG A 91 -8.18 8.74 12.23
N HIS A 92 -8.07 7.78 11.32
CA HIS A 92 -6.82 7.06 11.05
C HIS A 92 -6.69 6.69 9.57
N ARG A 93 -5.47 6.58 9.06
CA ARG A 93 -5.24 6.12 7.68
C ARG A 93 -4.89 4.64 7.68
N PHE A 94 -5.52 3.89 6.79
CA PHE A 94 -5.23 2.46 6.64
C PHE A 94 -4.83 2.12 5.21
N ILE A 95 -3.98 1.09 5.08
CA ILE A 95 -3.71 0.38 3.83
C ILE A 95 -4.58 -0.87 3.86
N ASP A 96 -5.59 -0.89 2.98
CA ASP A 96 -6.55 -1.98 2.93
C ASP A 96 -6.94 -2.32 1.49
N LYS A 97 -7.43 -3.54 1.31
CA LYS A 97 -8.12 -3.95 0.11
C LYS A 97 -9.55 -3.43 0.16
N VAL A 98 -9.89 -2.58 -0.80
CA VAL A 98 -11.22 -1.99 -0.97
C VAL A 98 -11.93 -2.68 -2.13
N LYS A 99 -13.14 -3.17 -1.88
CA LYS A 99 -14.06 -3.67 -2.89
C LYS A 99 -15.33 -2.83 -2.86
N VAL A 100 -16.03 -2.73 -3.98
CA VAL A 100 -17.32 -2.05 -4.05
C VAL A 100 -18.33 -3.01 -4.65
N ARG A 101 -19.54 -3.00 -4.07
CA ARG A 101 -20.72 -3.68 -4.63
C ARG A 101 -21.84 -2.68 -4.85
N LEU A 102 -22.66 -2.92 -5.87
CA LEU A 102 -23.93 -2.21 -6.05
C LEU A 102 -25.01 -2.94 -5.25
N ASP A 103 -25.80 -2.19 -4.49
CA ASP A 103 -26.93 -2.67 -3.70
C ASP A 103 -28.14 -1.80 -3.98
N GLU A 104 -29.10 -2.35 -4.72
CA GLU A 104 -30.22 -1.63 -5.33
C GLU A 104 -29.75 -0.44 -6.19
N THR A 105 -29.64 0.74 -5.57
CA THR A 105 -29.27 2.02 -6.19
C THR A 105 -28.01 2.63 -5.62
N LYS A 106 -27.40 2.03 -4.59
CA LYS A 106 -26.26 2.60 -3.86
C LYS A 106 -25.04 1.71 -3.94
N TYR A 107 -23.87 2.32 -4.05
CA TYR A 107 -22.60 1.63 -3.93
C TYR A 107 -22.16 1.55 -2.46
N TRP A 108 -21.73 0.36 -2.04
CA TRP A 108 -21.14 0.12 -0.73
C TRP A 108 -19.72 -0.40 -0.88
N ALA A 109 -18.78 0.26 -0.20
CA ALA A 109 -17.42 -0.21 -0.07
C ALA A 109 -17.28 -1.20 1.10
N GLU A 110 -16.52 -2.26 0.84
CA GLU A 110 -15.96 -3.17 1.82
C GLU A 110 -14.48 -2.86 1.98
N LEU A 111 -14.06 -2.57 3.22
CA LEU A 111 -12.66 -2.59 3.63
C LEU A 111 -12.37 -3.96 4.23
N VAL A 112 -11.65 -4.81 3.49
CA VAL A 112 -11.55 -6.24 3.76
C VAL A 112 -10.82 -6.53 5.07
N ASN A 113 -9.69 -5.88 5.33
CA ASN A 113 -8.91 -6.13 6.54
C ASN A 113 -9.43 -5.35 7.74
N PHE A 114 -9.96 -4.14 7.52
CA PHE A 114 -10.64 -3.35 8.54
C PHE A 114 -11.98 -3.99 8.97
N GLY A 115 -12.55 -4.85 8.13
CA GLY A 115 -13.72 -5.66 8.47
C GLY A 115 -15.06 -4.90 8.42
N HIS A 116 -15.18 -3.84 7.61
CA HIS A 116 -16.41 -3.05 7.49
C HIS A 116 -16.96 -3.10 6.06
N ARG A 117 -18.21 -3.57 5.91
CA ARG A 117 -18.84 -3.86 4.60
C ARG A 117 -19.81 -2.79 4.07
N TYR A 118 -20.14 -1.81 4.91
CA TYR A 118 -21.11 -0.76 4.60
C TYR A 118 -20.46 0.62 4.67
N VAL A 119 -19.28 0.78 4.05
CA VAL A 119 -18.65 2.10 3.96
C VAL A 119 -19.24 2.85 2.77
N HIS A 120 -19.71 4.07 3.03
CA HIS A 120 -20.22 4.93 1.97
C HIS A 120 -19.09 5.30 1.00
N VAL A 121 -19.29 5.03 -0.29
CA VAL A 121 -18.35 5.39 -1.35
C VAL A 121 -19.06 6.28 -2.38
N PRO A 122 -18.54 7.48 -2.65
CA PRO A 122 -19.10 8.34 -3.69
C PRO A 122 -19.03 7.69 -5.08
N ASP A 123 -20.11 7.79 -5.87
CA ASP A 123 -20.22 7.24 -7.23
C ASP A 123 -19.05 7.60 -8.15
N HIS A 124 -18.50 8.80 -8.02
CA HIS A 124 -17.39 9.26 -8.87
C HIS A 124 -16.12 8.42 -8.69
N PHE A 125 -15.88 7.86 -7.49
CA PHE A 125 -14.76 6.94 -7.28
C PHE A 125 -14.97 5.63 -8.04
N VAL A 126 -16.20 5.12 -8.01
CA VAL A 126 -16.57 3.88 -8.70
C VAL A 126 -16.41 4.03 -10.22
N ARG A 127 -16.89 5.16 -10.79
CA ARG A 127 -16.74 5.47 -12.22
C ARG A 127 -15.29 5.68 -12.64
N LYS A 128 -14.46 6.25 -11.76
CA LYS A 128 -13.05 6.54 -12.06
C LYS A 128 -12.16 5.30 -11.93
N TYR A 129 -12.50 4.39 -11.03
CA TYR A 129 -11.68 3.24 -10.68
C TYR A 129 -12.50 1.94 -10.82
N GLU A 130 -12.75 1.51 -12.06
CA GLU A 130 -13.61 0.36 -12.38
C GLU A 130 -13.24 -0.93 -11.62
N ARG A 131 -11.94 -1.13 -11.36
CA ARG A 131 -11.41 -2.27 -10.59
C ARG A 131 -11.98 -2.38 -9.16
N LEU A 132 -12.60 -1.32 -8.63
CA LEU A 132 -13.35 -1.36 -7.38
C LEU A 132 -14.54 -2.34 -7.45
N LEU A 133 -15.22 -2.44 -8.60
CA LEU A 133 -16.37 -3.34 -8.82
C LEU A 133 -15.97 -4.78 -9.20
N GLU A 134 -14.67 -5.02 -9.43
CA GLU A 134 -14.14 -6.33 -9.79
C GLU A 134 -13.51 -7.03 -8.57
N GLY A 135 -12.22 -7.40 -8.65
CA GLY A 135 -11.48 -8.02 -7.55
C GLY A 135 -11.11 -7.06 -6.41
N GLY A 136 -11.44 -5.77 -6.53
CA GLY A 136 -11.04 -4.70 -5.62
C GLY A 136 -9.63 -4.16 -5.88
N VAL A 137 -9.29 -3.08 -5.19
CA VAL A 137 -7.99 -2.42 -5.25
C VAL A 137 -7.39 -2.28 -3.86
N TRP A 138 -6.06 -2.25 -3.75
CA TRP A 138 -5.42 -1.84 -2.50
C TRP A 138 -5.29 -0.32 -2.50
N ALA A 139 -5.73 0.30 -1.42
CA ALA A 139 -5.78 1.74 -1.29
C ALA A 139 -5.36 2.18 0.10
N GLN A 140 -4.88 3.43 0.17
CA GLN A 140 -4.77 4.14 1.43
C GLN A 140 -6.09 4.88 1.68
N VAL A 141 -6.81 4.50 2.73
CA VAL A 141 -8.14 5.03 3.06
C VAL A 141 -8.07 5.82 4.36
N GLY A 142 -8.68 6.99 4.43
CA GLY A 142 -8.90 7.72 5.68
C GLY A 142 -10.24 7.32 6.26
N MET A 143 -10.22 6.75 7.46
CA MET A 143 -11.40 6.38 8.25
C MET A 143 -11.59 7.37 9.39
#